data_AF-A0A925Q8R2-F1
#
_entry.id   AF-A0A925Q8R2-F1
#
_cell.length_a   1.000
_cell.length_b   1.000
_cell.length_c   1.000
_cell.angle_alpha   90.00
_cell.angle_beta   90.00
_cell.angle_gamma   90.00
#
_symmetry.space_group_name_H-M   'P 1'
#
loop_
_entity.id
_entity.type
_entity.pdbx_description
1 polymer ?
#
loop_
_entity_poly.entity_id
_entity_poly.type
_entity_poly.pdbx_seq_one_letter_code
_entity_poly.pdbx_strand_id
1 'polypeptide(L)' 'MSEDKNKEVEMLDEYDFSNGVIGKYAKQYAEGTNIVLLEPDVAKVFPDSAAVNQALRQIIEQRSQ' A
#
# COMPACT_ATOMS: atom_id res chain seq x y z
N MET A 1 -2.78 12.38 -48.28
CA MET A 1 -3.53 11.13 -48.02
C MET A 1 -3.82 11.10 -46.54
N SER A 2 -5.10 10.98 -46.24
CA SER A 2 -5.78 11.19 -44.96
C SER A 2 -5.28 10.26 -43.85
N GLU A 3 -5.08 10.85 -42.66
CA GLU A 3 -4.91 10.13 -41.40
C GLU A 3 -6.18 9.33 -41.09
N ASP A 4 -6.07 8.01 -41.10
CA ASP A 4 -7.13 7.09 -40.72
C ASP A 4 -7.17 6.97 -39.19
N LYS A 5 -7.94 7.85 -38.55
CA LYS A 5 -8.09 7.95 -37.08
C LYS A 5 -9.12 6.95 -36.52
N ASN A 6 -9.20 5.74 -37.07
CA ASN A 6 -10.10 4.72 -36.53
C ASN A 6 -9.53 3.31 -36.65
N LYS A 7 -8.32 3.10 -36.13
CA LYS A 7 -7.89 1.76 -35.74
C LYS A 7 -8.50 1.48 -34.38
N GLU A 8 -9.67 0.85 -34.36
CA GLU A 8 -10.17 0.19 -33.16
C GLU A 8 -9.03 -0.70 -32.65
N VAL A 9 -8.50 -0.35 -31.49
CA VAL A 9 -7.45 -1.15 -30.85
C VAL A 9 -8.15 -2.44 -30.41
N GLU A 10 -8.00 -3.48 -31.21
CA GLU A 10 -8.51 -4.81 -30.90
C GLU A 10 -7.91 -5.26 -29.56
N MET A 11 -8.78 -5.48 -28.56
CA MET A 11 -8.34 -5.97 -27.25
C MET A 11 -7.74 -7.36 -27.44
N LEU A 12 -6.51 -7.56 -26.96
CA LEU A 12 -5.89 -8.88 -26.99
C LEU A 12 -6.62 -9.83 -26.04
N ASP A 13 -6.66 -11.12 -26.39
CA ASP A 13 -7.37 -12.16 -25.63
C ASP A 13 -6.92 -12.25 -24.15
N GLU A 14 -5.68 -11.85 -23.85
CA GLU A 14 -5.14 -11.80 -22.49
C GLU A 14 -5.81 -10.74 -21.59
N TYR A 15 -6.55 -9.80 -22.17
CA TYR A 15 -7.24 -8.71 -21.48
C TYR A 15 -8.75 -8.98 -21.32
N ASP A 16 -9.16 -10.24 -21.11
CA ASP A 16 -10.53 -10.55 -20.70
C ASP A 16 -10.79 -10.18 -19.23
N PHE A 17 -11.39 -9.01 -19.02
CA PHE A 17 -11.81 -8.52 -17.71
C PHE A 17 -13.25 -8.91 -17.34
N SER A 18 -13.92 -9.80 -18.09
CA SER A 18 -15.31 -10.22 -17.81
C SER A 18 -15.49 -10.84 -16.43
N ASN A 19 -14.41 -11.41 -15.87
CA ASN A 19 -14.37 -11.99 -14.52
C ASN A 19 -13.82 -11.01 -13.45
N GLY A 20 -13.61 -9.74 -13.82
CA GLY A 20 -13.08 -8.71 -12.93
C GLY A 20 -14.07 -8.33 -11.83
N VAL A 21 -13.58 -8.29 -10.58
CA VAL A 21 -14.38 -7.83 -9.43
C VAL A 21 -13.95 -6.40 -9.08
N ILE A 22 -14.87 -5.44 -9.29
CA ILE A 22 -14.65 -4.04 -8.91
C ILE A 22 -14.45 -3.96 -7.40
N GLY A 23 -13.36 -3.30 -6.98
CA GLY A 23 -13.11 -3.05 -5.56
C GLY A 23 -12.69 -4.28 -4.76
N LYS A 24 -12.19 -5.36 -5.40
CA LYS A 24 -11.67 -6.57 -4.72
C LYS A 24 -10.77 -6.29 -3.51
N TYR A 25 -9.99 -5.22 -3.58
CA TYR A 25 -9.07 -4.78 -2.52
C TYR A 25 -9.45 -3.44 -1.88
N ALA A 26 -10.58 -2.84 -2.27
CA ALA A 26 -11.00 -1.53 -1.79
C ALA A 26 -11.23 -1.53 -0.27
N LYS A 27 -11.77 -2.61 0.28
CA LYS A 27 -11.96 -2.77 1.72
C LYS A 27 -10.64 -2.85 2.47
N GLN A 28 -9.68 -3.63 1.99
CA GLN A 28 -8.34 -3.77 2.58
C GLN A 28 -7.53 -2.47 2.48
N TYR A 29 -7.73 -1.71 1.41
CA TYR A 29 -7.16 -0.37 1.27
C TYR A 29 -7.82 0.62 2.25
N ALA A 30 -9.15 0.57 2.40
CA ALA A 30 -9.91 1.44 3.30
C ALA A 30 -9.70 1.12 4.78
N GLU A 31 -9.34 -0.13 5.13
CA GLU A 31 -8.89 -0.52 6.46
C GLU A 31 -7.67 0.29 6.91
N GLY A 32 -6.94 0.88 5.95
CA GLY A 32 -5.93 1.89 6.20
C GLY A 32 -4.69 1.33 6.88
N THR A 33 -3.53 1.53 6.26
CA THR A 33 -2.29 1.34 7.01
C THR A 33 -2.17 2.50 7.99
N ASN A 34 -2.06 2.23 9.29
CA ASN A 34 -1.85 3.29 10.29
C ASN A 34 -0.39 3.77 10.18
N ILE A 35 -0.14 4.72 9.25
CA ILE A 35 1.19 5.28 9.00
C ILE A 35 1.43 6.39 10.02
N VAL A 36 2.40 6.16 10.91
CA VAL A 36 2.86 7.16 11.87
C VAL A 36 4.21 7.66 11.40
N LEU A 37 4.30 8.95 11.09
CA LEU A 37 5.56 9.61 10.78
C LEU A 37 6.33 9.85 12.07
N LEU A 38 7.60 9.42 12.10
CA LEU A 38 8.52 9.75 13.20
C LEU A 38 9.15 11.11 12.95
N GLU A 39 9.39 11.85 14.03
CA GLU A 39 10.19 13.06 13.98
C GLU A 39 11.63 12.76 13.52
N PRO A 40 12.31 13.69 12.83
CA PRO A 40 13.61 13.42 12.20
C PRO A 40 14.72 13.03 13.18
N ASP A 41 14.66 13.48 14.42
CA ASP A 41 15.59 13.12 15.49
C ASP A 41 15.39 11.67 15.94
N VAL A 42 14.14 11.23 16.12
CA VAL A 42 13.79 9.85 16.47
C VAL A 42 14.13 8.90 15.32
N ALA A 43 13.82 9.29 14.07
CA ALA A 43 14.12 8.49 12.89
C ALA A 43 15.62 8.25 12.68
N LYS A 44 16.51 9.13 13.18
CA LYS A 44 17.97 8.93 13.12
C LYS A 44 18.45 7.84 14.06
N VAL A 45 17.71 7.56 15.13
CA VAL A 45 18.09 6.58 16.15
C VAL A 45 17.69 5.17 15.72
N PHE A 46 16.61 5.02 14.95
CA PHE A 46 16.09 3.73 14.53
C PHE A 46 16.32 3.47 13.03
N PRO A 47 16.99 2.35 12.67
CA PRO A 47 17.30 2.03 11.27
C PRO A 47 16.07 1.60 10.46
N ASP A 48 15.05 1.01 11.11
CA ASP A 48 13.84 0.52 10.46
C ASP A 48 12.64 0.45 11.43
N SER A 49 11.47 0.11 10.87
CA SER A 49 10.23 -0.05 11.64
C SER A 49 10.23 -1.24 12.59
N ALA A 50 11.04 -2.28 12.34
CA ALA A 50 11.14 -3.44 13.23
C ALA A 50 11.80 -3.04 14.56
N ALA A 51 12.88 -2.25 14.49
CA ALA A 51 13.58 -1.72 15.66
C ALA A 51 12.68 -0.81 16.52
N VAL A 52 11.89 0.07 15.87
CA VAL A 52 10.91 0.93 16.55
C VAL A 52 9.86 0.08 17.28
N ASN A 53 9.27 -0.88 16.58
CA ASN A 53 8.21 -1.71 17.13
C ASN A 53 8.69 -2.57 18.30
N GLN A 54 9.92 -3.09 18.24
CA GLN A 54 10.50 -3.83 19.35
C GLN A 54 10.67 -2.96 20.60
N ALA A 55 11.20 -1.74 20.45
CA ALA A 55 11.36 -0.80 21.57
C ALA A 55 10.01 -0.43 22.21
N LEU A 56 9.00 -0.12 21.38
CA LEU A 56 7.67 0.22 21.88
C LEU A 56 7.00 -0.94 22.64
N ARG A 57 7.17 -2.19 22.18
CA ARG A 57 6.65 -3.38 22.88
C ARG A 57 7.28 -3.55 24.26
N GLN A 58 8.59 -3.35 24.39
CA GLN A 58 9.26 -3.39 25.68
C GLN A 58 8.70 -2.35 26.66
N ILE A 59 8.40 -1.14 26.18
CA ILE A 59 7.79 -0.08 27.00
C ILE A 59 6.37 -0.49 27.44
N ILE A 60 5.60 -1.13 26.55
CA ILE A 60 4.25 -1.63 26.89
C ILE A 60 4.35 -2.71 27.98
N GLU A 61 5.28 -3.67 27.85
CA GLU A 61 5.51 -4.72 28.83
C GLU A 61 5.91 -4.14 30.20
N GLN A 62 6.84 -3.17 30.21
CA GLN A 62 7.26 -2.49 31.44
C GLN A 62 6.12 -1.74 32.13
N ARG A 63 5.16 -1.19 31.36
CA ARG A 63 3.98 -0.50 31.91
C ARG A 63 2.87 -1.44 32.35
N SER A 64 2.94 -2.71 31.99
CA SER A 64 1.96 -3.74 32.37
C SER A 64 2.31 -4.48 33.67
N GLN A 65 3.48 -4.17 34.25
CA GLN A 65 3.90 -4.57 35.60
C GLN A 65 3.56 -3.49 36.63
#